data_AF-A0A4U5PJQ1-F1
#
_entry.id   AF-A0A4U5PJQ1-F1
#
_cell.length_a   1.000
_cell.length_b   1.000
_cell.length_c   1.000
_cell.angle_alpha   90.00
_cell.angle_beta   90.00
_cell.angle_gamma   90.00
#
_symmetry.space_group_name_H-M   'P 1'
#
loop_
_entity.id
_entity.type
_entity.pdbx_description
1 polymer ?
#
loop_
_entity_poly.entity_id
_entity_poly.type
_entity_poly.pdbx_seq_one_letter_code
_entity_poly.pdbx_strand_id
1 'polypeptide(L)'
;MVGCELTSVPLTCSASVTNHLVLTPVERPARFAVSGAFPGKSAHTSSLGSASANRTRAGSVLSRAAEVNTCSIRSFFSPINSPSSASEASKMSAVEGNAPVVVPAKDKHIGTVIFFHGLGDQGDGWASMFKDEIRNKAVKYICPNSADRPVTLNFGMSMPAWYDLKGLSPDSEEDDAGIAAATQFVHALVEKEIAAGIPANKIILGGFSMGGALAIYAGLTCKHKLAAIVGLSSFLLQRSKLPGSHTANLQTKVLLGHGTNDFLVPLTFGQMTEKAIKAFNPNVEFKTYQGMQHSSCPQELNDVKAFIEKALK
;
A
#
# COMPACT_ATOMS: atom_id res chain seq x y z
N MET A 1 -42.76 -43.78 44.06
CA MET A 1 -43.83 -42.99 44.73
C MET A 1 -43.39 -41.52 44.67
N VAL A 2 -43.96 -40.77 43.71
CA VAL A 2 -44.85 -39.58 43.91
C VAL A 2 -44.10 -38.39 44.51
N GLY A 3 -44.03 -37.16 43.96
CA GLY A 3 -44.59 -36.46 42.79
C GLY A 3 -43.95 -35.04 42.79
N CYS A 4 -43.50 -34.50 41.66
CA CYS A 4 -44.12 -33.43 40.86
C CYS A 4 -44.78 -32.27 41.64
N GLU A 5 -44.21 -31.06 41.53
CA GLU A 5 -45.01 -29.84 41.32
C GLU A 5 -44.20 -28.76 40.57
N LEU A 6 -44.86 -28.22 39.54
CA LEU A 6 -44.46 -27.17 38.61
C LEU A 6 -44.97 -25.83 39.12
N THR A 7 -44.19 -24.75 38.97
CA THR A 7 -44.77 -23.41 38.70
C THR A 7 -43.90 -22.60 37.74
N SER A 8 -44.60 -21.95 36.84
CA SER A 8 -44.23 -21.25 35.60
C SER A 8 -43.88 -19.76 35.77
N VAL A 9 -42.93 -19.31 34.92
CA VAL A 9 -42.67 -18.01 34.22
C VAL A 9 -43.34 -16.69 34.70
N PRO A 10 -42.69 -15.51 34.51
CA PRO A 10 -42.82 -14.84 33.21
C PRO A 10 -41.52 -14.27 32.61
N LEU A 11 -41.53 -14.25 31.27
CA LEU A 11 -40.65 -13.50 30.39
C LEU A 11 -40.71 -12.00 30.71
N THR A 12 -39.56 -11.34 30.70
CA THR A 12 -39.47 -9.94 30.24
C THR A 12 -38.28 -9.77 29.31
N CYS A 13 -38.56 -9.00 28.28
CA CYS A 13 -37.77 -8.76 27.08
C CYS A 13 -36.93 -7.50 27.24
N SER A 14 -35.90 -7.39 26.41
CA SER A 14 -35.23 -6.16 25.96
C SER A 14 -34.07 -5.63 26.81
N ALA A 15 -32.85 -5.85 26.34
CA ALA A 15 -32.09 -4.79 25.68
C ALA A 15 -30.90 -5.42 24.92
N SER A 16 -31.05 -5.53 23.61
CA SER A 16 -29.95 -5.77 22.68
C SER A 16 -29.04 -4.55 22.71
N VAL A 17 -27.87 -4.66 23.34
CA VAL A 17 -26.80 -3.68 23.13
C VAL A 17 -26.10 -4.05 21.83
N THR A 18 -26.62 -3.56 20.72
CA THR A 18 -25.86 -3.47 19.47
C THR A 18 -24.72 -2.49 19.72
N ASN A 19 -23.50 -2.99 19.84
CA ASN A 19 -22.31 -2.16 19.71
C ASN A 19 -22.25 -1.67 18.26
N HIS A 20 -22.82 -0.49 18.02
CA HIS A 20 -22.68 0.22 16.77
C HIS A 20 -21.29 0.88 16.75
N LEU A 21 -20.32 0.23 16.09
CA LEU A 21 -19.11 0.91 15.64
C LEU A 21 -19.48 1.82 14.47
N VAL A 22 -19.83 3.06 14.78
CA VAL A 22 -19.81 4.15 13.81
C VAL A 22 -18.43 4.79 13.93
N LEU A 23 -17.58 4.61 12.92
CA LEU A 23 -16.42 5.47 12.75
C LEU A 23 -16.95 6.86 12.37
N THR A 24 -17.09 7.74 13.36
CA THR A 24 -17.45 9.13 13.11
C THR A 24 -16.34 9.81 12.31
N PRO A 25 -16.66 10.81 11.47
CA PRO A 25 -15.62 11.59 10.81
C PRO A 25 -14.74 12.23 11.87
N VAL A 26 -13.45 11.91 11.84
CA VAL A 26 -12.44 12.65 12.61
C VAL A 26 -12.51 14.08 12.12
N GLU A 27 -13.05 14.99 12.92
CA GLU A 27 -12.81 16.41 12.75
C GLU A 27 -11.29 16.61 12.67
N ARG A 28 -10.82 17.26 11.60
CA ARG A 28 -9.40 17.48 11.33
C ARG A 28 -8.69 17.86 12.64
N PRO A 29 -7.71 17.08 13.13
CA PRO A 29 -6.96 17.52 14.28
C PRO A 29 -6.27 18.83 13.92
N ALA A 30 -6.44 19.81 14.82
CA ALA A 30 -5.78 21.09 14.77
C ALA A 30 -4.28 20.86 14.52
N ARG A 31 -3.73 21.70 13.64
CA ARG A 31 -2.30 21.77 13.32
C ARG A 31 -1.45 21.55 14.58
N PHE A 32 -0.55 20.57 14.53
CA PHE A 32 0.50 20.40 15.53
C PHE A 32 1.28 21.73 15.67
N ALA A 33 1.07 22.43 16.78
CA ALA A 33 1.83 23.61 17.15
C ALA A 33 3.07 23.17 17.91
N VAL A 34 4.23 23.20 17.25
CA VAL A 34 5.53 23.12 17.92
C VAL A 34 5.99 24.54 18.19
N SER A 35 5.96 24.95 19.46
CA SER A 35 6.54 26.21 19.92
C SER A 35 8.08 26.10 19.91
N GLY A 36 8.73 26.82 19.00
CA GLY A 36 10.17 27.05 19.03
C GLY A 36 10.45 28.52 19.31
N ALA A 37 11.19 28.82 20.38
CA ALA A 37 11.73 30.13 20.68
C ALA A 37 13.24 30.03 20.82
N PHE A 38 13.97 30.85 20.04
CA PHE A 38 15.21 31.60 20.33
C PHE A 38 16.01 31.90 19.03
N PRO A 39 16.86 32.96 18.99
CA PRO A 39 16.90 33.92 17.90
C PRO A 39 18.29 34.06 17.24
N GLY A 40 18.37 34.80 16.13
CA GLY A 40 19.60 35.53 15.78
C GLY A 40 19.97 35.65 14.30
N LYS A 41 19.64 36.81 13.71
CA LYS A 41 20.41 37.72 12.80
C LYS A 41 21.22 37.11 11.63
N SER A 42 20.87 37.42 10.37
CA SER A 42 21.34 38.53 9.47
C SER A 42 22.76 38.31 8.91
N ALA A 43 23.17 38.55 7.65
CA ALA A 43 22.68 39.37 6.54
C ALA A 43 23.51 39.09 5.25
N HIS A 44 23.14 39.79 4.15
CA HIS A 44 23.93 40.19 2.95
C HIS A 44 24.05 39.24 1.72
N THR A 45 23.34 39.50 0.60
CA THR A 45 23.70 40.28 -0.65
C THR A 45 24.81 39.61 -1.48
N SER A 46 24.83 39.46 -2.82
CA SER A 46 24.08 40.00 -3.98
C SER A 46 24.68 39.45 -5.30
N SER A 47 23.94 39.57 -6.42
CA SER A 47 24.42 39.87 -7.81
C SER A 47 25.14 38.76 -8.62
N LEU A 48 24.52 38.19 -9.67
CA LEU A 48 24.51 38.56 -11.11
C LEU A 48 25.79 38.20 -11.91
N GLY A 49 25.59 37.52 -13.04
CA GLY A 49 26.61 37.27 -14.07
C GLY A 49 26.09 36.38 -15.21
N SER A 50 25.64 37.01 -16.30
CA SER A 50 25.13 36.44 -17.55
C SER A 50 26.22 36.18 -18.60
N ALA A 51 25.97 35.24 -19.54
CA ALA A 51 26.27 35.26 -21.00
C ALA A 51 26.45 33.81 -21.51
N SER A 52 25.62 33.26 -22.40
CA SER A 52 25.38 33.53 -23.83
C SER A 52 26.14 32.55 -24.76
N ALA A 53 25.33 31.68 -25.37
CA ALA A 53 25.35 31.09 -26.71
C ALA A 53 26.66 30.94 -27.51
N ASN A 54 26.82 29.75 -28.13
CA ASN A 54 26.92 29.69 -29.59
C ASN A 54 26.40 28.37 -30.20
N ARG A 55 25.81 28.49 -31.38
CA ARG A 55 25.15 27.47 -32.19
C ARG A 55 26.11 26.80 -33.19
N THR A 56 25.54 25.80 -33.89
CA THR A 56 25.81 25.27 -35.25
C THR A 56 26.61 23.95 -35.26
N ARG A 57 26.36 22.97 -36.14
CA ARG A 57 25.47 22.81 -37.30
C ARG A 57 25.24 21.32 -37.56
N ALA A 58 24.15 21.01 -38.27
CA ALA A 58 23.72 19.72 -38.75
C ALA A 58 24.69 19.00 -39.72
N GLY A 59 24.54 17.68 -39.81
CA GLY A 59 25.05 16.84 -40.90
C GLY A 59 24.15 15.60 -41.07
N SER A 60 23.29 15.63 -42.07
CA SER A 60 22.48 14.51 -42.57
C SER A 60 23.28 13.65 -43.55
N VAL A 61 23.14 12.33 -43.50
CA VAL A 61 23.42 11.47 -44.66
C VAL A 61 22.35 10.38 -44.78
N LEU A 62 21.67 10.42 -45.93
CA LEU A 62 20.73 9.45 -46.49
C LEU A 62 21.47 8.32 -47.21
N SER A 63 20.97 7.08 -47.09
CA SER A 63 20.94 6.01 -48.12
C SER A 63 20.69 4.68 -47.41
N ARG A 64 19.95 3.69 -47.91
CA ARG A 64 19.35 3.43 -49.22
C ARG A 64 18.24 2.40 -48.96
N ALA A 65 17.10 2.56 -49.63
CA ALA A 65 16.09 1.53 -49.74
C ALA A 65 16.54 0.45 -50.74
N ALA A 66 16.25 -0.81 -50.45
CA ALA A 66 16.29 -1.91 -51.41
C ALA A 66 14.93 -2.61 -51.34
N GLU A 67 14.17 -2.46 -52.43
CA GLU A 67 12.97 -3.24 -52.74
C GLU A 67 13.40 -4.66 -53.15
N VAL A 68 12.74 -5.68 -52.60
CA VAL A 68 12.71 -7.01 -53.21
C VAL A 68 11.27 -7.52 -53.20
N ASN A 69 10.90 -8.05 -54.36
CA ASN A 69 9.59 -8.47 -54.80
C ASN A 69 8.83 -9.43 -53.88
N THR A 70 7.52 -9.28 -54.02
CA THR A 70 6.38 -10.05 -53.53
C THR A 70 6.45 -11.56 -53.78
N CYS A 71 6.11 -12.35 -52.75
CA CYS A 71 5.57 -13.70 -52.91
C CYS A 71 4.34 -13.83 -52.01
N SER A 72 3.18 -14.07 -52.62
CA SER A 72 1.88 -14.13 -51.97
C SER A 72 1.72 -15.47 -51.24
N ILE A 73 1.77 -15.45 -49.92
CA ILE A 73 1.24 -16.52 -49.07
C ILE A 73 0.02 -15.95 -48.37
N ARG A 74 -1.16 -16.43 -48.75
CA ARG A 74 -2.42 -16.17 -48.03
C ARG A 74 -2.34 -16.81 -46.64
N SER A 75 -1.84 -16.08 -45.65
CA SER A 75 -2.13 -16.40 -44.26
C SER A 75 -3.47 -15.78 -43.88
N PHE A 76 -4.44 -16.60 -43.53
CA PHE A 76 -5.63 -16.17 -42.80
C PHE A 76 -5.19 -15.61 -41.43
N PHE A 77 -4.90 -14.32 -41.36
CA PHE A 77 -4.93 -13.58 -40.10
C PHE A 77 -6.32 -13.00 -39.94
N SER A 78 -7.16 -13.68 -39.17
CA SER A 78 -8.20 -12.97 -38.43
C SER A 78 -7.50 -11.98 -37.51
N PRO A 79 -7.90 -10.70 -37.47
CA PRO A 79 -7.36 -9.80 -36.48
C PRO A 79 -7.77 -10.32 -35.10
N ILE A 80 -6.78 -10.67 -34.28
CA ILE A 80 -6.97 -10.79 -32.84
C ILE A 80 -7.36 -9.38 -32.41
N ASN A 81 -8.66 -9.17 -32.25
CA ASN A 81 -9.19 -8.03 -31.54
C ASN A 81 -8.63 -8.15 -30.11
N SER A 82 -7.81 -7.20 -29.69
CA SER A 82 -7.31 -7.10 -28.32
C SER A 82 -8.17 -6.10 -27.54
N PRO A 83 -9.24 -6.51 -26.84
CA PRO A 83 -9.83 -5.70 -25.78
C PRO A 83 -9.27 -6.19 -24.43
N SER A 84 -8.21 -5.57 -23.91
CA SER A 84 -7.86 -5.74 -22.48
C SER A 84 -7.30 -4.47 -21.84
N SER A 85 -6.54 -3.65 -22.57
CA SER A 85 -5.85 -2.50 -21.97
C SER A 85 -6.80 -1.39 -21.49
N ALA A 86 -7.86 -1.09 -22.24
CA ALA A 86 -8.79 -0.01 -21.89
C ALA A 86 -9.70 -0.37 -20.70
N SER A 87 -10.17 -1.62 -20.62
CA SER A 87 -11.00 -2.07 -19.50
C SER A 87 -10.19 -2.24 -18.21
N GLU A 88 -8.93 -2.68 -18.31
CA GLU A 88 -8.04 -2.78 -17.16
C GLU A 88 -7.61 -1.39 -16.66
N ALA A 89 -7.27 -0.47 -17.56
CA ALA A 89 -6.98 0.92 -17.21
C ALA A 89 -8.18 1.60 -16.52
N SER A 90 -9.41 1.36 -17.01
CA SER A 90 -10.64 1.88 -16.40
C SER A 90 -10.94 1.28 -15.02
N LYS A 91 -10.53 0.04 -14.75
CA LYS A 91 -10.68 -0.58 -13.42
C LYS A 91 -9.61 -0.07 -12.45
N MET A 92 -8.39 0.16 -12.92
CA MET A 92 -7.32 0.75 -12.11
C MET A 92 -7.60 2.21 -11.75
N SER A 93 -8.18 2.99 -12.66
CA SER A 93 -8.58 4.38 -12.37
C SER A 93 -9.70 4.48 -11.32
N ALA A 94 -10.43 3.39 -11.08
CA ALA A 94 -11.41 3.34 -9.99
C ALA A 94 -10.77 3.13 -8.61
N VAL A 95 -9.47 2.78 -8.57
CA VAL A 95 -8.70 2.62 -7.34
C VAL A 95 -7.88 3.86 -7.00
N GLU A 96 -7.25 4.45 -8.01
CA GLU A 96 -6.35 5.61 -7.87
C GLU A 96 -7.15 6.88 -7.55
N GLY A 97 -6.75 7.59 -6.48
CA GLY A 97 -7.27 8.91 -6.14
C GLY A 97 -6.49 10.03 -6.81
N ASN A 98 -6.31 11.14 -6.09
CA ASN A 98 -5.42 12.24 -6.52
C ASN A 98 -3.97 11.75 -6.70
N ALA A 99 -3.14 12.55 -7.37
CA ALA A 99 -1.73 12.24 -7.58
C ALA A 99 -1.03 11.82 -6.27
N PRO A 100 -0.15 10.80 -6.29
CA PRO A 100 0.52 10.30 -5.10
C PRO A 100 1.39 11.38 -4.45
N VAL A 101 1.51 11.34 -3.12
CA VAL A 101 2.46 12.18 -2.40
C VAL A 101 3.83 11.51 -2.49
N VAL A 102 4.78 12.19 -3.14
CA VAL A 102 6.13 11.66 -3.39
C VAL A 102 7.15 12.40 -2.55
N VAL A 103 7.92 11.65 -1.75
CA VAL A 103 9.10 12.16 -1.06
C VAL A 103 10.35 11.69 -1.84
N PRO A 104 10.95 12.55 -2.69
CA PRO A 104 12.04 12.15 -3.58
C PRO A 104 13.28 11.75 -2.79
N ALA A 105 14.13 10.89 -3.37
CA ALA A 105 15.50 10.70 -2.87
C ALA A 105 16.28 12.01 -3.00
N LYS A 106 17.05 12.36 -1.98
CA LYS A 106 17.95 13.54 -1.98
C LYS A 106 19.38 13.16 -2.35
N ASP A 107 19.79 11.94 -2.02
CA ASP A 107 21.07 11.37 -2.41
C ASP A 107 20.88 10.43 -3.62
N LYS A 108 21.93 9.71 -4.03
CA LYS A 108 21.81 8.68 -5.07
C LYS A 108 20.67 7.73 -4.73
N HIS A 109 19.69 7.64 -5.62
CA HIS A 109 18.49 6.83 -5.43
C HIS A 109 18.86 5.34 -5.43
N ILE A 110 18.72 4.66 -4.29
CA ILE A 110 19.08 3.24 -4.12
C ILE A 110 17.88 2.29 -4.07
N GLY A 111 16.67 2.82 -3.89
CA GLY A 111 15.45 2.04 -3.82
C GLY A 111 14.21 2.89 -3.56
N THR A 112 13.05 2.28 -3.76
CA THR A 112 11.74 2.93 -3.60
C THR A 112 10.89 2.17 -2.59
N VAL A 113 10.25 2.89 -1.68
CA VAL A 113 9.18 2.39 -0.83
C VAL A 113 7.86 2.92 -1.36
N ILE A 114 6.91 2.02 -1.65
CA ILE A 114 5.53 2.39 -1.99
C ILE A 114 4.67 2.01 -0.79
N PHE A 115 4.06 3.00 -0.14
CA PHE A 115 3.36 2.83 1.13
C PHE A 115 1.87 3.19 1.03
N PHE A 116 0.99 2.25 1.37
CA PHE A 116 -0.46 2.39 1.25
C PHE A 116 -1.10 2.73 2.61
N HIS A 117 -1.89 3.81 2.63
CA HIS A 117 -2.59 4.29 3.83
C HIS A 117 -3.77 3.37 4.22
N GLY A 118 -4.29 3.55 5.44
CA GLY A 118 -5.46 2.84 5.95
C GLY A 118 -6.79 3.45 5.49
N LEU A 119 -7.90 2.79 5.81
CA LEU A 119 -9.25 3.26 5.46
C LEU A 119 -9.51 4.69 5.95
N GLY A 120 -10.06 5.54 5.08
CA GLY A 120 -10.44 6.92 5.38
C GLY A 120 -9.31 7.95 5.36
N ASP A 121 -8.06 7.51 5.22
CA ASP A 121 -6.88 8.38 5.15
C ASP A 121 -6.46 8.68 3.70
N GLN A 122 -5.35 9.40 3.52
CA GLN A 122 -4.68 9.63 2.25
C GLN A 122 -3.15 9.53 2.43
N GLY A 123 -2.38 9.73 1.37
CA GLY A 123 -0.93 9.56 1.38
C GLY A 123 -0.14 10.58 2.22
N ASP A 124 -0.72 11.75 2.54
CA ASP A 124 -0.01 12.86 3.19
C ASP A 124 0.54 12.53 4.58
N GLY A 125 -0.23 11.80 5.40
CA GLY A 125 0.18 11.45 6.77
C GLY A 125 1.45 10.61 6.78
N TRP A 126 1.45 9.51 6.02
CA TRP A 126 2.61 8.63 5.89
C TRP A 126 3.78 9.28 5.17
N ALA A 127 3.53 10.10 4.14
CA ALA A 127 4.58 10.86 3.48
C ALA A 127 5.30 11.79 4.45
N SER A 128 4.56 12.45 5.36
CA SER A 128 5.14 13.30 6.40
C SER A 128 6.01 12.49 7.37
N MET A 129 5.55 11.31 7.80
CA MET A 129 6.35 10.40 8.63
C MET A 129 7.67 9.99 7.96
N PHE A 130 7.64 9.62 6.66
CA PHE A 130 8.85 9.28 5.92
C PHE A 130 9.77 10.47 5.63
N LYS A 131 9.22 11.68 5.61
CA LYS A 131 9.98 12.90 5.34
C LYS A 131 10.67 13.43 6.60
N ASP A 132 9.96 13.43 7.72
CA ASP A 132 10.32 14.20 8.91
C ASP A 132 10.80 13.30 10.06
N GLU A 133 10.24 12.10 10.25
CA GLU A 133 10.57 11.21 11.37
C GLU A 133 11.58 10.11 10.99
N ILE A 134 11.29 9.33 9.93
CA ILE A 134 12.08 8.14 9.57
C ILE A 134 12.80 8.25 8.23
N ARG A 135 13.27 9.45 7.92
CA ARG A 135 13.89 9.78 6.65
C ARG A 135 15.15 8.96 6.36
N ASN A 136 15.18 8.30 5.20
CA ASN A 136 16.39 7.89 4.51
C ASN A 136 16.56 8.73 3.23
N LYS A 137 17.69 9.45 3.12
CA LYS A 137 17.95 10.38 2.01
C LYS A 137 18.18 9.69 0.67
N ALA A 138 18.63 8.44 0.65
CA ALA A 138 18.87 7.67 -0.57
C ALA A 138 17.61 6.93 -1.09
N VAL A 139 16.51 6.94 -0.33
CA VAL A 139 15.28 6.25 -0.65
C VAL A 139 14.21 7.23 -1.12
N LYS A 140 13.49 6.85 -2.18
CA LYS A 140 12.26 7.51 -2.62
C LYS A 140 11.07 6.87 -1.93
N TYR A 141 10.13 7.68 -1.46
CA TYR A 141 8.88 7.19 -0.88
C TYR A 141 7.71 7.67 -1.74
N ILE A 142 6.82 6.77 -2.09
CA ILE A 142 5.59 7.04 -2.82
C ILE A 142 4.44 6.64 -1.90
N CYS A 143 3.61 7.60 -1.53
CA CYS A 143 2.40 7.37 -0.73
C CYS A 143 1.20 7.68 -1.62
N PRO A 144 0.63 6.67 -2.32
CA PRO A 144 -0.48 6.89 -3.22
C PRO A 144 -1.75 7.25 -2.47
N ASN A 145 -2.64 7.98 -3.15
CA ASN A 145 -3.98 8.29 -2.65
C ASN A 145 -4.97 7.31 -3.27
N SER A 146 -6.01 6.95 -2.50
CA SER A 146 -7.12 6.15 -3.01
C SER A 146 -8.30 7.03 -3.43
N ALA A 147 -9.08 6.53 -4.38
CA ALA A 147 -10.37 7.12 -4.72
C ALA A 147 -11.37 6.93 -3.58
N ASP A 148 -12.31 7.86 -3.46
CA ASP A 148 -13.46 7.72 -2.58
C ASP A 148 -14.38 6.61 -3.12
N ARG A 149 -14.87 5.75 -2.24
CA ARG A 149 -15.87 4.74 -2.57
C ARG A 149 -16.77 4.42 -1.38
N PRO A 150 -17.99 3.90 -1.63
CA PRO A 150 -18.83 3.34 -0.58
C PRO A 150 -18.11 2.18 0.12
N VAL A 151 -18.17 2.16 1.46
CA VAL A 151 -17.60 1.08 2.28
C VAL A 151 -18.69 0.39 3.08
N THR A 152 -18.89 -0.90 2.81
CA THR A 152 -19.96 -1.72 3.39
C THR A 152 -19.90 -1.77 4.92
N LEU A 153 -18.70 -1.96 5.49
CA LEU A 153 -18.47 -1.94 6.94
C LEU A 153 -18.96 -0.63 7.59
N ASN A 154 -18.89 0.49 6.86
CA ASN A 154 -19.29 1.81 7.30
C ASN A 154 -20.66 2.21 6.72
N PHE A 155 -21.58 1.24 6.62
CA PHE A 155 -22.97 1.46 6.16
C PHE A 155 -23.07 2.14 4.77
N GLY A 156 -22.09 1.89 3.89
CA GLY A 156 -22.04 2.45 2.55
C GLY A 156 -21.57 3.90 2.47
N MET A 157 -21.06 4.48 3.56
CA MET A 157 -20.49 5.83 3.53
C MET A 157 -19.31 5.90 2.55
N SER A 158 -19.28 6.95 1.72
CA SER A 158 -18.20 7.18 0.76
C SER A 158 -16.99 7.79 1.44
N MET A 159 -15.83 7.13 1.33
CA MET A 159 -14.55 7.58 1.89
C MET A 159 -13.37 6.96 1.14
N PRO A 160 -12.15 7.47 1.33
CA PRO A 160 -10.94 6.89 0.73
C PRO A 160 -10.76 5.42 1.12
N ALA A 161 -10.74 4.52 0.14
CA ALA A 161 -10.48 3.09 0.36
C ALA A 161 -9.89 2.43 -0.89
N TRP A 162 -9.10 1.36 -0.69
CA TRP A 162 -8.47 0.62 -1.80
C TRP A 162 -9.38 -0.43 -2.45
N TYR A 163 -10.26 -1.03 -1.65
CA TYR A 163 -11.26 -2.05 -1.99
C TYR A 163 -12.42 -1.94 -0.98
N ASP A 164 -13.58 -2.54 -1.27
CA ASP A 164 -14.68 -2.53 -0.30
C ASP A 164 -14.34 -3.44 0.89
N LEU A 165 -14.53 -2.92 2.10
CA LEU A 165 -14.34 -3.66 3.34
C LEU A 165 -15.72 -4.05 3.86
N LYS A 166 -16.05 -5.35 3.80
CA LYS A 166 -17.37 -5.87 4.19
C LYS A 166 -17.46 -6.23 5.67
N GLY A 167 -16.32 -6.53 6.31
CA GLY A 167 -16.27 -6.95 7.70
C GLY A 167 -14.84 -7.01 8.26
N LEU A 168 -14.73 -7.08 9.58
CA LEU A 168 -13.48 -7.24 10.34
C LEU A 168 -13.56 -8.47 11.25
N SER A 169 -14.01 -9.60 10.69
CA SER A 169 -13.90 -10.91 11.30
C SER A 169 -13.07 -11.83 10.40
N PRO A 170 -12.43 -12.90 10.92
CA PRO A 170 -11.69 -13.84 10.09
C PRO A 170 -12.53 -14.46 8.97
N ASP A 171 -13.84 -14.62 9.19
CA ASP A 171 -14.76 -15.28 8.26
C ASP A 171 -15.60 -14.28 7.45
N SER A 172 -15.26 -12.98 7.52
CA SER A 172 -15.91 -11.96 6.71
C SER A 172 -15.68 -12.22 5.22
N GLU A 173 -16.72 -12.01 4.42
CA GLU A 173 -16.59 -12.03 2.97
C GLU A 173 -15.64 -10.92 2.51
N GLU A 174 -14.80 -11.20 1.51
CA GLU A 174 -13.88 -10.22 0.93
C GLU A 174 -14.43 -9.66 -0.39
N ASP A 175 -13.98 -8.47 -0.77
CA ASP A 175 -14.26 -7.87 -2.09
C ASP A 175 -13.27 -8.42 -3.13
N ASP A 176 -13.55 -9.61 -3.65
CA ASP A 176 -12.68 -10.29 -4.62
C ASP A 176 -12.32 -9.39 -5.82
N ALA A 177 -13.29 -8.66 -6.36
CA ALA A 177 -13.11 -7.83 -7.55
C ALA A 177 -12.32 -6.55 -7.24
N GLY A 178 -12.63 -5.85 -6.15
CA GLY A 178 -11.90 -4.66 -5.76
C GLY A 178 -10.48 -4.96 -5.29
N ILE A 179 -10.26 -6.07 -4.58
CA ILE A 179 -8.91 -6.52 -4.20
C ILE A 179 -8.09 -6.83 -5.46
N ALA A 180 -8.68 -7.48 -6.46
CA ALA A 180 -7.99 -7.74 -7.73
C ALA A 180 -7.61 -6.44 -8.46
N ALA A 181 -8.54 -5.47 -8.57
CA ALA A 181 -8.26 -4.17 -9.17
C ALA A 181 -7.18 -3.39 -8.39
N ALA A 182 -7.24 -3.40 -7.06
CA ALA A 182 -6.24 -2.75 -6.21
C ALA A 182 -4.87 -3.40 -6.35
N THR A 183 -4.82 -4.73 -6.42
CA THR A 183 -3.57 -5.48 -6.63
C THR A 183 -2.94 -5.14 -7.99
N GLN A 184 -3.74 -5.05 -9.05
CA GLN A 184 -3.27 -4.61 -10.37
C GLN A 184 -2.74 -3.18 -10.33
N PHE A 185 -3.39 -2.27 -9.60
CA PHE A 185 -2.90 -0.92 -9.37
C PHE A 185 -1.51 -0.92 -8.69
N VAL A 186 -1.34 -1.69 -7.61
CA VAL A 186 -0.04 -1.84 -6.95
C VAL A 186 1.03 -2.38 -7.88
N HIS A 187 0.72 -3.44 -8.64
CA HIS A 187 1.65 -4.03 -9.60
C HIS A 187 2.04 -3.02 -10.69
N ALA A 188 1.10 -2.20 -11.17
CA ALA A 188 1.41 -1.16 -12.13
C ALA A 188 2.33 -0.06 -11.57
N LEU A 189 2.22 0.28 -10.27
CA LEU A 189 3.18 1.19 -9.63
C LEU A 189 4.59 0.58 -9.56
N VAL A 190 4.68 -0.73 -9.28
CA VAL A 190 5.97 -1.46 -9.33
C VAL A 190 6.56 -1.42 -10.75
N GLU A 191 5.75 -1.68 -11.78
CA GLU A 191 6.22 -1.61 -13.18
C GLU A 191 6.67 -0.20 -13.57
N LYS A 192 5.98 0.86 -13.12
CA LYS A 192 6.39 2.26 -13.35
C LYS A 192 7.77 2.53 -12.75
N GLU A 193 8.05 2.03 -11.55
CA GLU A 193 9.36 2.19 -10.90
C GLU A 193 10.46 1.40 -11.62
N ILE A 194 10.16 0.18 -12.08
CA ILE A 194 11.07 -0.62 -12.89
C ILE A 194 11.40 0.08 -14.21
N ALA A 195 10.38 0.63 -14.89
CA ALA A 195 10.55 1.39 -16.12
C ALA A 195 11.35 2.69 -15.90
N ALA A 196 11.27 3.28 -14.71
CA ALA A 196 12.08 4.43 -14.29
C ALA A 196 13.52 4.05 -13.90
N GLY A 197 13.91 2.78 -14.00
CA GLY A 197 15.27 2.28 -13.82
C GLY A 197 15.59 1.73 -12.43
N ILE A 198 14.59 1.55 -11.56
CA ILE A 198 14.77 0.95 -10.23
C ILE A 198 14.49 -0.56 -10.29
N PRO A 199 15.50 -1.43 -10.07
CA PRO A 199 15.26 -2.87 -10.07
C PRO A 199 14.21 -3.29 -9.04
N ALA A 200 13.40 -4.30 -9.36
CA ALA A 200 12.34 -4.78 -8.47
C ALA A 200 12.84 -5.20 -7.08
N ASN A 201 14.04 -5.78 -7.01
CA ASN A 201 14.69 -6.17 -5.75
C ASN A 201 15.26 -4.96 -4.94
N LYS A 202 14.95 -3.73 -5.37
CA LYS A 202 15.14 -2.47 -4.65
C LYS A 202 13.82 -1.73 -4.41
N ILE A 203 12.68 -2.40 -4.61
CA ILE A 203 11.34 -1.89 -4.33
C ILE A 203 10.77 -2.60 -3.11
N ILE A 204 10.25 -1.82 -2.15
CA ILE A 204 9.54 -2.29 -0.97
C ILE A 204 8.09 -1.87 -1.09
N LEU A 205 7.17 -2.81 -0.82
CA LEU A 205 5.76 -2.51 -0.64
C LEU A 205 5.45 -2.46 0.85
N GLY A 206 4.76 -1.42 1.30
CA GLY A 206 4.40 -1.24 2.70
C GLY A 206 2.98 -0.74 2.86
N GLY A 207 2.39 -0.88 4.03
CA GLY A 207 1.13 -0.20 4.31
C GLY A 207 0.65 -0.37 5.74
N PHE A 208 -0.39 0.40 6.07
CA PHE A 208 -1.06 0.37 7.37
C PHE A 208 -2.51 -0.10 7.24
N SER A 209 -2.99 -0.92 8.17
CA SER A 209 -4.38 -1.42 8.21
C SER A 209 -4.79 -2.04 6.86
N MET A 210 -5.88 -1.60 6.23
CA MET A 210 -6.29 -2.06 4.89
C MET A 210 -5.19 -1.86 3.82
N GLY A 211 -4.41 -0.78 3.88
CA GLY A 211 -3.28 -0.56 2.97
C GLY A 211 -2.15 -1.57 3.21
N GLY A 212 -1.92 -1.96 4.46
CA GLY A 212 -0.99 -3.03 4.80
C GLY A 212 -1.44 -4.38 4.24
N ALA A 213 -2.75 -4.64 4.27
CA ALA A 213 -3.34 -5.90 3.83
C ALA A 213 -3.19 -6.02 2.30
N LEU A 214 -3.43 -4.91 1.60
CA LEU A 214 -3.14 -4.77 0.18
C LEU A 214 -1.65 -4.96 -0.12
N ALA A 215 -0.76 -4.29 0.60
CA ALA A 215 0.68 -4.37 0.37
C ALA A 215 1.22 -5.80 0.54
N ILE A 216 0.73 -6.51 1.57
CA ILE A 216 1.08 -7.91 1.82
C ILE A 216 0.61 -8.78 0.66
N TYR A 217 -0.68 -8.72 0.32
CA TYR A 217 -1.25 -9.58 -0.72
C TYR A 217 -0.64 -9.29 -2.10
N ALA A 218 -0.56 -8.02 -2.49
CA ALA A 218 0.02 -7.61 -3.77
C ALA A 218 1.52 -7.94 -3.83
N GLY A 219 2.26 -7.80 -2.73
CA GLY A 219 3.67 -8.15 -2.67
C GLY A 219 3.93 -9.65 -2.80
N LEU A 220 3.15 -10.49 -2.12
CA LEU A 220 3.27 -11.95 -2.21
C LEU A 220 2.87 -12.49 -3.59
N THR A 221 1.91 -11.85 -4.26
CA THR A 221 1.43 -12.24 -5.60
C THR A 221 2.19 -11.58 -6.75
N CYS A 222 3.07 -10.61 -6.46
CA CYS A 222 3.86 -9.92 -7.48
C CYS A 222 4.76 -10.90 -8.24
N LYS A 223 4.80 -10.78 -9.57
CA LYS A 223 5.65 -11.61 -10.45
C LYS A 223 7.15 -11.28 -10.32
N HIS A 224 7.47 -10.06 -9.88
CA HIS A 224 8.84 -9.62 -9.68
C HIS A 224 9.26 -9.87 -8.23
N LYS A 225 10.51 -10.30 -8.03
CA LYS A 225 11.08 -10.45 -6.69
C LYS A 225 11.33 -9.07 -6.08
N LEU A 226 10.58 -8.73 -5.04
CA LEU A 226 10.68 -7.47 -4.32
C LEU A 226 11.82 -7.51 -3.27
N ALA A 227 12.22 -6.33 -2.79
CA ALA A 227 13.21 -6.22 -1.73
C ALA A 227 12.65 -6.70 -0.38
N ALA A 228 11.46 -6.20 -0.04
CA ALA A 228 10.75 -6.54 1.19
C ALA A 228 9.27 -6.14 1.13
N ILE A 229 8.51 -6.61 2.11
CA ILE A 229 7.09 -6.28 2.34
C ILE A 229 6.95 -5.81 3.80
N VAL A 230 6.15 -4.77 4.04
CA VAL A 230 5.85 -4.25 5.38
C VAL A 230 4.33 -4.16 5.59
N GLY A 231 3.82 -4.78 6.65
CA GLY A 231 2.41 -4.67 7.03
C GLY A 231 2.28 -4.20 8.48
N LEU A 232 1.67 -3.04 8.69
CA LEU A 232 1.49 -2.45 10.02
C LEU A 232 0.01 -2.52 10.44
N SER A 233 -0.26 -3.05 11.63
CA SER A 233 -1.59 -3.20 12.24
C SER A 233 -2.63 -3.74 11.24
N SER A 234 -2.31 -4.87 10.61
CA SER A 234 -2.95 -5.34 9.37
C SER A 234 -3.32 -6.83 9.42
N PHE A 235 -3.84 -7.35 8.30
CA PHE A 235 -4.32 -8.71 8.12
C PHE A 235 -4.03 -9.24 6.72
N LEU A 236 -4.13 -10.56 6.51
CA LEU A 236 -3.89 -11.21 5.22
C LEU A 236 -5.18 -11.36 4.42
N LEU A 237 -5.22 -10.76 3.22
CA LEU A 237 -6.30 -10.94 2.25
C LEU A 237 -6.20 -12.29 1.52
N GLN A 238 -7.35 -12.82 1.10
CA GLN A 238 -7.49 -13.99 0.23
C GLN A 238 -6.59 -15.15 0.62
N ARG A 239 -6.58 -15.46 1.93
CA ARG A 239 -5.68 -16.42 2.59
C ARG A 239 -5.67 -17.79 1.90
N SER A 240 -6.83 -18.23 1.41
CA SER A 240 -6.99 -19.52 0.71
C SER A 240 -6.32 -19.57 -0.67
N LYS A 241 -5.95 -18.42 -1.25
CA LYS A 241 -5.31 -18.34 -2.58
C LYS A 241 -3.79 -18.27 -2.51
N LEU A 242 -3.20 -18.23 -1.30
CA LEU A 242 -1.75 -18.13 -1.08
C LEU A 242 -1.12 -19.46 -0.61
N PRO A 243 0.12 -19.78 -1.03
CA PRO A 243 0.94 -19.03 -2.00
C PRO A 243 0.47 -19.23 -3.45
N GLY A 244 -0.44 -20.17 -3.71
CA GLY A 244 -0.93 -20.48 -5.05
C GLY A 244 0.22 -20.84 -6.00
N SER A 245 0.19 -20.30 -7.22
CA SER A 245 1.28 -20.41 -8.20
C SER A 245 2.32 -19.28 -8.08
N HIS A 246 2.23 -18.40 -7.07
CA HIS A 246 3.11 -17.25 -6.93
C HIS A 246 4.39 -17.63 -6.19
N THR A 247 5.50 -17.75 -6.92
CA THR A 247 6.78 -18.25 -6.37
C THR A 247 7.85 -17.17 -6.18
N ALA A 248 7.74 -16.02 -6.84
CA ALA A 248 8.79 -14.99 -6.89
C ALA A 248 9.14 -14.40 -5.51
N ASN A 249 8.17 -14.36 -4.59
CA ASN A 249 8.30 -13.69 -3.29
C ASN A 249 8.26 -14.66 -2.08
N LEU A 250 8.45 -15.97 -2.29
CA LEU A 250 8.51 -16.98 -1.21
C LEU A 250 9.68 -16.80 -0.24
N GLN A 251 10.69 -16.04 -0.63
CA GLN A 251 11.88 -15.73 0.19
C GLN A 251 12.05 -14.23 0.42
N THR A 252 11.04 -13.43 0.10
CA THR A 252 11.07 -11.98 0.32
C THR A 252 10.94 -11.70 1.81
N LYS A 253 11.75 -10.77 2.32
CA LYS A 253 11.69 -10.35 3.73
C LYS A 253 10.35 -9.71 4.01
N VAL A 254 9.68 -10.09 5.10
CA VAL A 254 8.41 -9.51 5.53
C VAL A 254 8.54 -8.99 6.95
N LEU A 255 8.19 -7.73 7.19
CA LEU A 255 8.01 -7.16 8.52
C LEU A 255 6.52 -6.98 8.77
N LEU A 256 6.04 -7.53 9.88
CA LEU A 256 4.70 -7.33 10.39
C LEU A 256 4.79 -6.62 11.74
N GLY A 257 4.18 -5.44 11.87
CA GLY A 257 4.12 -4.66 13.12
C GLY A 257 2.69 -4.61 13.64
N HIS A 258 2.46 -4.71 14.94
CA HIS A 258 1.10 -4.68 15.50
C HIS A 258 1.03 -4.14 16.93
N GLY A 259 0.02 -3.34 17.23
CA GLY A 259 -0.24 -2.85 18.60
C GLY A 259 -0.90 -3.91 19.49
N THR A 260 -0.46 -4.05 20.74
CA THR A 260 -1.08 -5.04 21.66
C THR A 260 -2.48 -4.66 22.11
N ASN A 261 -2.85 -3.38 22.00
CA ASN A 261 -4.14 -2.83 22.43
C ASN A 261 -4.97 -2.36 21.23
N ASP A 262 -4.69 -2.88 20.03
CA ASP A 262 -5.47 -2.59 18.84
C ASP A 262 -6.87 -3.22 18.96
N PHE A 263 -7.89 -2.36 19.01
CA PHE A 263 -9.30 -2.76 19.14
C PHE A 263 -10.03 -2.78 17.81
N LEU A 264 -9.44 -2.24 16.73
CA LEU A 264 -10.03 -2.22 15.39
C LEU A 264 -9.58 -3.42 14.58
N VAL A 265 -8.28 -3.70 14.58
CA VAL A 265 -7.69 -4.92 14.01
C VAL A 265 -7.02 -5.65 15.16
N PRO A 266 -7.73 -6.56 15.85
CA PRO A 266 -7.19 -7.24 17.02
C PRO A 266 -5.84 -7.90 16.74
N LEU A 267 -4.93 -7.90 17.72
CA LEU A 267 -3.59 -8.50 17.61
C LEU A 267 -3.63 -9.94 17.06
N THR A 268 -4.68 -10.68 17.36
CA THR A 268 -4.90 -12.04 16.85
C THR A 268 -4.91 -12.10 15.32
N PHE A 269 -5.35 -11.06 14.61
CA PHE A 269 -5.33 -11.02 13.14
C PHE A 269 -3.90 -10.88 12.61
N GLY A 270 -3.07 -10.08 13.27
CA GLY A 270 -1.63 -10.00 12.98
C GLY A 270 -0.93 -11.34 13.19
N GLN A 271 -1.22 -12.01 14.30
CA GLN A 271 -0.67 -13.36 14.61
C GLN A 271 -1.15 -14.42 13.60
N MET A 272 -2.42 -14.39 13.20
CA MET A 272 -2.96 -15.28 12.17
C MET A 272 -2.30 -15.04 10.81
N THR A 273 -2.05 -13.77 10.48
CA THR A 273 -1.35 -13.36 9.27
C THR A 273 0.09 -13.85 9.26
N GLU A 274 0.83 -13.63 10.35
CA GLU A 274 2.18 -14.16 10.53
C GLU A 274 2.21 -15.68 10.33
N LYS A 275 1.34 -16.41 11.03
CA LYS A 275 1.27 -17.88 10.95
C LYS A 275 0.99 -18.35 9.53
N ALA A 276 0.04 -17.72 8.83
CA ALA A 276 -0.32 -18.08 7.47
C ALA A 276 0.84 -17.86 6.49
N ILE A 277 1.54 -16.72 6.57
CA ILE A 277 2.67 -16.43 5.68
C ILE A 277 3.87 -17.30 6.01
N LYS A 278 4.17 -17.54 7.30
CA LYS A 278 5.28 -18.40 7.74
C LYS A 278 5.16 -19.85 7.27
N ALA A 279 3.96 -20.31 6.94
CA ALA A 279 3.76 -21.64 6.37
C ALA A 279 4.46 -21.85 5.02
N PHE A 280 4.72 -20.77 4.27
CA PHE A 280 5.36 -20.83 2.94
C PHE A 280 6.52 -19.84 2.73
N ASN A 281 6.71 -18.86 3.63
CA ASN A 281 7.84 -17.94 3.61
C ASN A 281 8.46 -17.84 5.02
N PRO A 282 9.67 -18.38 5.25
CA PRO A 282 10.29 -18.37 6.59
C PRO A 282 10.82 -17.00 7.03
N ASN A 283 10.87 -16.00 6.14
CA ASN A 283 11.52 -14.71 6.38
C ASN A 283 10.55 -13.64 6.93
N VAL A 284 9.60 -14.04 7.76
CA VAL A 284 8.65 -13.12 8.42
C VAL A 284 9.13 -12.76 9.82
N GLU A 285 9.37 -11.46 10.04
CA GLU A 285 9.61 -10.85 11.34
C GLU A 285 8.26 -10.26 11.84
N PHE A 286 7.73 -10.74 12.98
CA PHE A 286 6.53 -10.16 13.62
C PHE A 286 6.95 -9.44 14.91
N LYS A 287 6.58 -8.16 15.01
CA LYS A 287 6.89 -7.30 16.15
C LYS A 287 5.61 -6.74 16.74
N THR A 288 5.51 -6.80 18.06
CA THR A 288 4.38 -6.26 18.81
C THR A 288 4.81 -5.08 19.66
N TYR A 289 3.96 -4.05 19.71
CA TYR A 289 4.25 -2.80 20.43
C TYR A 289 3.30 -2.65 21.62
N GLN A 290 3.86 -2.77 22.83
CA GLN A 290 3.08 -2.80 24.07
C GLN A 290 2.30 -1.51 24.30
N GLY A 291 1.01 -1.62 24.56
CA GLY A 291 0.11 -0.49 24.82
C GLY A 291 -0.32 0.29 23.58
N MET A 292 0.30 0.05 22.41
CA MET A 292 -0.08 0.68 21.15
C MET A 292 -1.46 0.16 20.70
N GLN A 293 -2.33 1.09 20.32
CA GLN A 293 -3.67 0.81 19.77
C GLN A 293 -3.60 0.72 18.22
N HIS A 294 -4.70 1.04 17.52
CA HIS A 294 -4.72 1.13 16.06
C HIS A 294 -4.03 2.42 15.56
N SER A 295 -2.72 2.48 15.74
CA SER A 295 -1.87 3.61 15.38
C SER A 295 -0.44 3.11 15.10
N SER A 296 0.50 4.04 14.97
CA SER A 296 1.94 3.77 15.01
C SER A 296 2.57 4.36 16.26
N CYS A 297 3.81 3.96 16.57
CA CYS A 297 4.59 4.53 17.66
C CYS A 297 6.07 4.72 17.26
N PRO A 298 6.85 5.55 18.00
CA PRO A 298 8.25 5.80 17.66
C PRO A 298 9.11 4.53 17.57
N GLN A 299 8.83 3.52 18.40
CA GLN A 299 9.55 2.24 18.34
C GLN A 299 9.26 1.50 17.03
N GLU A 300 8.00 1.43 16.61
CA GLU A 300 7.60 0.82 15.34
C GLU A 300 8.23 1.54 14.14
N LEU A 301 8.18 2.88 14.15
CA LEU A 301 8.77 3.68 13.08
C LEU A 301 10.29 3.45 12.95
N ASN A 302 11.01 3.38 14.07
CA ASN A 302 12.44 3.07 14.08
C ASN A 302 12.73 1.66 13.56
N ASP A 303 11.91 0.68 13.93
CA ASP A 303 12.02 -0.69 13.42
C ASP A 303 11.79 -0.75 11.90
N VAL A 304 10.77 -0.05 11.40
CA VAL A 304 10.47 0.07 9.97
C VAL A 304 11.64 0.70 9.22
N LYS A 305 12.22 1.78 9.76
CA LYS A 305 13.41 2.43 9.18
C LYS A 305 14.58 1.46 9.07
N ALA A 306 14.93 0.80 10.17
CA ALA A 306 16.04 -0.15 10.21
C ALA A 306 15.81 -1.32 9.25
N PHE A 307 14.56 -1.80 9.14
CA PHE A 307 14.18 -2.87 8.22
C PHE A 307 14.32 -2.44 6.75
N ILE A 308 13.83 -1.25 6.38
CA ILE A 308 14.00 -0.68 5.02
C ILE A 308 15.48 -0.58 4.67
N GLU A 309 16.31 -0.05 5.57
CA GLU A 309 17.76 0.08 5.37
C GLU A 309 18.45 -1.28 5.20
N LYS A 310 18.06 -2.29 5.99
CA LYS A 310 18.56 -3.67 5.89
C LYS A 310 18.09 -4.37 4.61
N ALA A 311 16.91 -4.05 4.11
CA ALA A 311 16.35 -4.65 2.90
C ALA A 311 16.98 -4.08 1.62
N LEU A 312 17.38 -2.80 1.62
CA LEU A 312 17.92 -2.10 0.46
C LEU A 312 19.46 -2.09 0.37
N LYS A 313 20.17 -2.64 1.35
CA LYS A 313 21.60 -2.99 1.22
C LYS A 313 21.74 -4.12 0.21
#